data_AF-A0A1G0YMN5-F1
#
_entry.id   AF-A0A1G0YMN5-F1
#
_cell.length_a   1.000
_cell.length_b   1.000
_cell.length_c   1.000
_cell.angle_alpha   90.00
_cell.angle_beta   90.00
_cell.angle_gamma   90.00
#
_symmetry.space_group_name_H-M   'P 1'
#
loop_
_entity.id
_entity.type
_entity.pdbx_description
1 polymer ?
#
loop_
_entity_poly.entity_id
_entity_poly.type
_entity_poly.pdbx_seq_one_letter_code
_entity_poly.pdbx_strand_id
1 'polypeptide(L)'
;MCAAIKPQPPSKQHELGQFFTPTPIAELMASMFTAKTRDIRLLDAGAGAGALIRAFVEARCATEVAPRSIHVVAYEIDSALMASLQRTMDHCRGMCANEGVEFTSDIQNVDFLEAALPWVRNDLFSSRQTPFNAAILNPPYHKINSASRTRLLLRSAGIETSNLYTGFLALAAKLLCDRGEMAAITPRSFANGPYFKPFRKFFLELMSLRRIHLFDCRSAAFAQESVLQENIILHAVKSHVKPRTVLISSSSGNPHAPVKERECAYNDIVSPDDPEQFIHITTDDAQHEARLLLSTLHTSLNELGLEVSTGRVVDFRARPFLLLQPTRDAVPLIYPGNFNGGYVMWPKLPHRKPIAILDAEETQELLIPAAVYVLAKRFTSKEERRRIVACIYDPTRIAAARVGFENHLNYFHVHGRGLSMDLACGLAAFLNSTVLDVCFRQFNGHTQVNATDLRNLNYPSRTELEKLGHQIGATFPSQEQLDHLIQKELFNG
;
A
#
# COMPACT_ATOMS: atom_id res chain seq x y z
N MET A 1 -16.95 -23.14 15.25
CA MET A 1 -18.13 -22.25 15.28
C MET A 1 -17.72 -20.94 15.93
N CYS A 2 -17.46 -19.89 15.15
CA CYS A 2 -17.18 -18.56 15.70
C CYS A 2 -18.50 -17.80 15.81
N ALA A 3 -18.87 -17.42 17.03
CA ALA A 3 -20.05 -16.61 17.29
C ALA A 3 -19.86 -15.20 16.70
N ALA A 4 -20.93 -14.66 16.12
CA ALA A 4 -20.96 -13.31 15.58
C ALA A 4 -20.86 -12.28 16.71
N ILE A 5 -19.78 -11.50 16.71
CA ILE A 5 -19.59 -10.36 17.62
C ILE A 5 -20.51 -9.22 17.14
N LYS A 6 -21.40 -8.74 18.02
CA LYS A 6 -22.22 -7.56 17.76
C LYS A 6 -21.31 -6.32 17.64
N PRO A 7 -21.57 -5.40 16.70
CA PRO A 7 -20.79 -4.17 16.59
C PRO A 7 -21.02 -3.29 17.83
N GLN A 8 -19.94 -3.01 18.56
CA GLN A 8 -19.91 -1.97 19.59
C GLN A 8 -19.80 -0.58 18.94
N PRO A 9 -20.30 0.49 19.58
CA PRO A 9 -20.07 1.85 19.12
C PRO A 9 -18.55 2.13 19.01
N PRO A 10 -18.10 2.91 18.01
CA PRO A 10 -16.68 3.20 17.83
C PRO A 10 -16.13 3.89 19.09
N SER A 11 -14.99 3.42 19.60
CA SER A 11 -14.27 4.10 20.67
C SER A 11 -13.71 5.43 20.16
N LYS A 12 -13.50 6.41 21.05
CA LYS A 12 -12.86 7.70 20.73
C LYS A 12 -11.51 7.51 19.98
N GLN A 13 -10.79 6.41 20.26
CA GLN A 13 -9.58 6.01 19.54
C GLN A 13 -9.84 5.70 18.05
N HIS A 14 -10.95 5.03 17.73
CA HIS A 14 -11.34 4.72 16.35
C HIS A 14 -11.79 5.98 15.60
N GLU A 15 -12.41 6.95 16.28
CA GLU A 15 -12.78 8.25 15.69
C GLU A 15 -11.56 9.11 15.36
N LEU A 16 -10.56 9.13 16.26
CA LEU A 16 -9.30 9.86 16.05
C LEU A 16 -8.28 9.08 15.19
N GLY A 17 -8.55 7.80 14.91
CA GLY A 17 -7.62 6.91 14.21
C GLY A 17 -6.30 6.69 14.94
N GLN A 18 -6.30 6.79 16.28
CA GLN A 18 -5.13 6.66 17.15
C GLN A 18 -4.82 5.20 17.48
N PHE A 19 -3.54 4.83 17.39
CA PHE A 19 -3.02 3.51 17.73
C PHE A 19 -1.78 3.66 18.60
N PHE A 20 -1.66 2.90 19.68
CA PHE A 20 -0.49 3.03 20.56
C PHE A 20 0.68 2.21 20.04
N THR A 21 1.90 2.76 20.12
CA THR A 21 3.10 2.05 19.71
C THR A 21 3.62 1.18 20.86
N PRO A 22 3.74 -0.15 20.70
CA PRO A 22 4.39 -0.99 21.70
C PRO A 22 5.87 -0.64 21.89
N THR A 23 6.40 -0.78 23.10
CA THR A 23 7.80 -0.44 23.43
C THR A 23 8.83 -1.03 22.46
N PRO A 24 8.78 -2.34 22.08
CA PRO A 24 9.77 -2.91 21.16
C PRO A 24 9.77 -2.24 19.78
N ILE A 25 8.61 -1.77 19.34
CA ILE A 25 8.47 -1.04 18.07
C ILE A 25 9.04 0.37 18.21
N ALA A 26 8.78 1.04 19.34
CA ALA A 26 9.33 2.37 19.63
C ALA A 26 10.87 2.34 19.71
N GLU A 27 11.45 1.35 20.40
CA GLU A 27 12.89 1.12 20.48
C GLU A 27 13.50 0.86 19.10
N LEU A 28 12.86 0.00 18.29
CA LEU A 28 13.31 -0.26 16.92
C LEU A 28 13.29 1.02 16.08
N MET A 29 12.23 1.82 16.13
CA MET A 29 12.14 3.11 15.43
C MET A 29 13.24 4.08 15.88
N ALA A 30 13.47 4.19 17.19
CA ALA A 30 14.52 5.03 17.78
C ALA A 30 15.94 4.58 17.35
N SER A 31 16.15 3.27 17.22
CA SER A 31 17.44 2.69 16.78
C SER A 31 17.80 3.05 15.33
N MET A 32 16.82 3.43 14.50
CA MET A 32 17.06 3.78 13.10
C MET A 32 17.76 5.13 12.92
N PHE A 33 17.74 5.99 13.94
CA PHE A 33 18.36 7.31 13.83
C PHE A 33 19.88 7.22 13.90
N THR A 34 20.57 7.75 12.89
CA THR A 34 22.03 7.60 12.75
C THR A 34 22.83 8.89 12.95
N ALA A 35 22.19 10.05 12.83
CA ALA A 35 22.85 11.33 12.94
C ALA A 35 23.46 11.54 14.34
N LYS A 36 24.75 11.88 14.36
CA LYS A 36 25.51 12.24 15.56
C LYS A 36 25.36 13.73 15.91
N THR A 37 24.14 14.25 15.84
CA THR A 37 23.88 15.67 16.08
C THR A 37 23.96 15.97 17.57
N ARG A 38 24.73 17.01 17.94
CA ARG A 38 24.90 17.42 19.34
C ARG A 38 23.66 18.12 19.91
N ASP A 39 22.90 18.83 19.08
CA ASP A 39 21.67 19.52 19.49
C ASP A 39 20.49 18.95 18.71
N ILE A 40 19.64 18.18 19.39
CA ILE A 40 18.52 17.50 18.78
C ILE A 40 17.26 18.35 18.96
N ARG A 41 16.53 18.57 17.86
CA ARG A 41 15.20 19.19 17.86
C ARG A 41 14.23 18.16 17.28
N LEU A 42 13.57 17.42 18.17
CA LEU A 42 12.71 16.30 17.87
C LEU A 42 11.26 16.76 17.69
N LEU A 43 10.64 16.35 16.60
CA LEU A 43 9.20 16.44 16.39
C LEU A 43 8.54 15.08 16.64
N ASP A 44 7.49 15.06 17.46
CA ASP A 44 6.46 14.01 17.44
C ASP A 44 5.11 14.67 17.19
N ALA A 45 4.56 14.44 15.99
CA ALA A 45 3.35 15.12 15.52
C ALA A 45 2.04 14.50 16.02
N GLY A 46 2.12 13.33 16.68
CA GLY A 46 0.97 12.60 17.23
C GLY A 46 1.43 11.79 18.43
N ALA A 47 1.85 12.51 19.47
CA ALA A 47 2.69 11.96 20.53
C ALA A 47 2.00 10.94 21.43
N GLY A 48 0.67 10.94 21.51
CA GLY A 48 -0.08 10.08 22.41
C GLY A 48 0.41 10.23 23.85
N ALA A 49 0.78 9.11 24.48
CA ALA A 49 1.38 9.10 25.82
C ALA A 49 2.90 9.33 25.85
N GLY A 50 3.55 9.53 24.69
CA GLY A 50 4.98 9.83 24.56
C GLY A 50 5.91 8.62 24.42
N ALA A 51 5.41 7.44 24.08
CA ALA A 51 6.21 6.21 24.00
C ALA A 51 7.37 6.31 23.00
N LEU A 52 7.14 6.91 21.83
CA LEU A 52 8.18 7.14 20.81
C LEU A 52 9.25 8.12 21.30
N ILE A 53 8.82 9.22 21.92
CA ILE A 53 9.73 10.22 22.48
C ILE A 53 10.64 9.59 23.54
N ARG A 54 10.05 8.82 24.45
CA ARG A 54 10.80 8.12 25.50
C ARG A 54 11.87 7.20 24.90
N ALA A 55 11.48 6.31 23.99
CA ALA A 55 12.41 5.39 23.36
C ALA A 55 13.51 6.12 22.58
N PHE A 56 13.17 7.23 21.91
CA PHE A 56 14.14 8.07 21.22
C PHE A 56 15.16 8.68 22.19
N VAL A 57 14.70 9.29 23.28
CA VAL A 57 15.57 9.92 24.29
C VAL A 57 16.46 8.87 24.94
N GLU A 58 15.91 7.74 25.36
CA GLU A 58 16.64 6.58 25.89
C GLU A 58 17.76 6.15 24.94
N ALA A 59 17.43 5.95 23.65
CA ALA A 59 18.40 5.53 22.64
C ALA A 59 19.49 6.56 22.36
N ARG A 60 19.20 7.86 22.45
CA ARG A 60 20.20 8.93 22.23
C ARG A 60 21.13 9.10 23.43
N CYS A 61 20.59 9.03 24.64
CA CYS A 61 21.37 9.11 25.88
C CYS A 61 22.31 7.90 26.03
N ALA A 62 21.90 6.72 25.55
CA ALA A 62 22.72 5.49 25.60
C ALA A 62 23.85 5.40 24.55
N THR A 63 24.05 6.44 23.71
CA THR A 63 25.13 6.43 22.71
C THR A 63 26.51 6.71 23.34
N GLU A 64 27.59 6.27 22.70
CA GLU A 64 28.97 6.52 23.17
C GLU A 64 29.26 8.01 23.44
N VAL A 65 28.66 8.89 22.63
CA VAL A 65 28.72 10.33 22.81
C VAL A 65 27.30 10.87 22.85
N ALA A 66 26.80 11.03 24.06
CA ALA A 66 25.50 11.64 24.31
C ALA A 66 25.39 13.03 23.64
N PRO A 67 24.20 13.42 23.18
CA PRO A 67 23.96 14.77 22.69
C PRO A 67 24.21 15.80 23.79
N ARG A 68 24.51 17.04 23.41
CA ARG A 68 24.54 18.17 24.33
C ARG A 68 23.14 18.54 24.79
N SER A 69 22.19 18.60 23.86
CA SER A 69 20.82 19.01 24.14
C SER A 69 19.79 18.21 23.34
N ILE A 70 18.61 18.03 23.92
CA ILE A 70 17.42 17.48 23.29
C ILE A 70 16.25 18.42 23.60
N HIS A 71 15.69 19.00 22.56
CA HIS A 71 14.45 19.77 22.61
C HIS A 71 13.35 18.99 21.89
N VAL A 72 12.24 18.72 22.58
CA VAL A 72 11.10 17.98 22.04
C VAL A 72 9.93 18.93 21.78
N VAL A 73 9.32 18.85 20.60
CA VAL A 73 8.00 19.44 20.34
C VAL A 73 7.01 18.31 20.08
N ALA A 74 6.04 18.17 20.97
CA ALA A 74 5.06 17.10 20.95
C ALA A 74 3.66 17.65 20.71
N TYR A 75 3.01 17.22 19.63
CA TYR A 75 1.61 17.54 19.34
C TYR A 75 0.72 16.36 19.72
N GLU A 76 -0.36 16.63 20.43
CA GLU A 76 -1.39 15.62 20.71
C GLU A 76 -2.74 16.31 20.89
N ILE A 77 -3.75 15.86 20.13
CA ILE A 77 -5.06 16.49 20.09
C ILE A 77 -5.97 16.03 21.23
N ASP A 78 -5.79 14.81 21.74
CA ASP A 78 -6.58 14.27 22.85
C ASP A 78 -6.06 14.79 24.19
N SER A 79 -6.82 15.72 24.78
CA SER A 79 -6.53 16.30 26.09
C SER A 79 -6.44 15.25 27.22
N ALA A 80 -7.08 14.08 27.06
CA ALA A 80 -7.00 12.99 28.04
C ALA A 80 -5.59 12.38 28.17
N LEU A 81 -4.75 12.50 27.13
CA LEU A 81 -3.39 11.96 27.12
C LEU A 81 -2.35 12.93 27.68
N MET A 82 -2.70 14.22 27.85
CA MET A 82 -1.75 15.28 28.25
C MET A 82 -1.04 14.98 29.57
N ALA A 83 -1.77 14.50 30.58
CA ALA A 83 -1.19 14.16 31.88
C ALA A 83 -0.21 12.97 31.79
N SER A 84 -0.45 12.02 30.87
CA SER A 84 0.49 10.93 30.62
C SER A 84 1.72 11.42 29.85
N LEU A 85 1.51 12.24 28.82
CA LEU A 85 2.57 12.81 28.02
C LEU A 85 3.51 13.69 28.85
N GLN A 86 2.98 14.54 29.74
CA GLN A 86 3.77 15.36 30.65
C GLN A 86 4.65 14.51 31.56
N ARG A 87 4.10 13.44 32.17
CA ARG A 87 4.88 12.50 32.99
C ARG A 87 6.02 11.86 32.19
N THR A 88 5.79 11.54 30.92
CA THR A 88 6.83 11.02 30.04
C THR A 88 7.92 12.07 29.78
N MET A 89 7.57 13.34 29.58
CA MET A 89 8.57 14.41 29.43
C MET A 89 9.39 14.62 30.70
N ASP A 90 8.76 14.56 31.88
CA ASP A 90 9.45 14.69 33.16
C ASP A 90 10.41 13.52 33.39
N HIS A 91 10.01 12.31 33.00
CA HIS A 91 10.89 11.15 33.01
C HIS A 91 12.10 11.33 32.08
N CYS A 92 11.86 11.75 30.83
CA CYS A 92 12.93 12.03 29.86
C CYS A 92 13.90 13.10 30.37
N ARG A 93 13.39 14.14 31.04
CA ARG A 93 14.21 15.18 31.68
C ARG A 93 15.12 14.61 32.76
N GLY A 94 14.59 13.75 33.63
CA GLY A 94 15.38 13.09 34.68
C GLY A 94 16.48 12.19 34.10
N MET A 95 16.16 11.42 33.05
CA MET A 95 17.15 10.59 32.35
C MET A 95 18.26 11.43 31.71
N CYS A 96 17.90 12.50 31.01
CA CYS A 96 18.87 13.40 30.38
C CYS A 96 19.78 14.06 31.42
N ALA A 97 19.24 14.48 32.57
CA ALA A 97 20.02 15.10 33.64
C ALA A 97 21.10 14.17 34.20
N ASN A 98 20.81 12.86 34.33
CA ASN A 98 21.79 11.86 34.78
C ASN A 98 22.97 11.71 33.80
N GLU A 99 22.73 11.94 32.51
CA GLU A 99 23.73 11.84 31.43
C GLU A 99 24.34 13.20 31.05
N GLY A 100 24.02 14.27 31.80
CA GLY A 100 24.51 15.63 31.51
C GLY A 100 23.96 16.26 30.23
N VAL A 101 22.80 15.79 29.76
CA VAL A 101 22.12 16.28 28.56
C VAL A 101 21.08 17.35 28.94
N GLU A 102 21.10 18.51 28.28
CA GLU A 102 20.06 19.53 28.46
C GLU A 102 18.75 19.05 27.81
N PHE A 103 17.65 19.01 28.58
CA PHE A 103 16.35 18.59 28.06
C PHE A 103 15.30 19.69 28.20
N THR A 104 14.62 20.01 27.10
CA THR A 104 13.45 20.90 27.08
C THR A 104 12.33 20.30 26.24
N SER A 105 11.08 20.68 26.53
CA SER A 105 9.92 20.12 25.84
C SER A 105 8.78 21.13 25.74
N ASP A 106 8.18 21.25 24.56
CA ASP A 106 6.94 21.99 24.30
C ASP A 106 5.83 21.02 23.94
N ILE A 107 4.80 20.92 24.79
CA ILE A 107 3.60 20.12 24.52
C ILE A 107 2.51 21.04 23.96
N GLN A 108 1.97 20.67 22.80
CA GLN A 108 0.97 21.44 22.07
C GLN A 108 -0.33 20.63 21.96
N ASN A 109 -1.36 21.03 22.72
CA ASN A 109 -2.68 20.37 22.68
C ASN A 109 -3.58 20.95 21.56
N VAL A 110 -3.15 20.76 20.31
CA VAL A 110 -3.81 21.30 19.11
C VAL A 110 -3.72 20.31 17.95
N ASP A 111 -4.51 20.52 16.89
CA ASP A 111 -4.36 19.78 15.64
C ASP A 111 -3.02 20.14 14.96
N PHE A 112 -2.13 19.15 14.84
CA PHE A 112 -0.84 19.30 14.17
C PHE A 112 -0.98 19.81 12.73
N LEU A 113 -2.00 19.35 11.99
CA LEU A 113 -2.19 19.79 10.61
C LEU A 113 -2.43 21.29 10.55
N GLU A 114 -3.21 21.85 11.47
CA GLU A 114 -3.45 23.29 11.53
C GLU A 114 -2.21 24.04 12.02
N ALA A 115 -1.54 23.53 13.06
CA ALA A 115 -0.39 24.17 13.67
C ALA A 115 0.85 24.21 12.76
N ALA A 116 1.02 23.21 11.88
CA ALA A 116 2.16 23.13 10.96
C ALA A 116 2.05 24.05 9.74
N LEU A 117 0.84 24.47 9.34
CA LEU A 117 0.64 25.20 8.08
C LEU A 117 1.36 26.56 8.00
N PRO A 118 1.34 27.42 9.04
CA PRO A 118 2.00 28.72 8.97
C PRO A 118 3.51 28.61 8.72
N TRP A 119 4.12 27.55 9.25
CA TRP A 119 5.53 27.23 9.04
C TRP A 119 5.78 26.75 7.61
N VAL A 120 4.97 25.80 7.16
CA VAL A 120 5.12 25.19 5.83
C VAL A 120 4.85 26.17 4.69
N ARG A 121 3.94 27.13 4.89
CA ARG A 121 3.62 28.17 3.91
C ARG A 121 4.58 29.37 3.95
N ASN A 122 5.50 29.42 4.92
CA ASN A 122 6.33 30.59 5.21
C ASN A 122 5.48 31.87 5.38
N ASP A 123 4.37 31.78 6.11
CA ASP A 123 3.51 32.93 6.39
C ASP A 123 4.32 34.04 7.12
N LEU A 124 3.93 35.31 6.99
CA LEU A 124 4.70 36.52 7.37
C LEU A 124 5.31 36.53 8.79
N PHE A 125 4.79 35.73 9.73
CA PHE A 125 5.23 35.66 11.12
C PHE A 125 5.93 34.34 11.50
N SER A 126 6.09 33.39 10.57
CA SER A 126 6.85 32.17 10.84
C SER A 126 8.35 32.37 10.58
N SER A 127 9.18 31.73 11.41
CA SER A 127 10.62 31.81 11.22
C SER A 127 11.01 31.06 9.93
N ARG A 128 11.97 31.62 9.16
CA ARG A 128 12.41 31.06 7.87
C ARG A 128 13.21 29.75 7.98
N GLN A 129 13.51 29.28 9.19
CA GLN A 129 14.30 28.08 9.40
C GLN A 129 13.39 26.91 9.77
N THR A 130 13.58 25.79 9.08
CA THR A 130 12.96 24.51 9.42
C THR A 130 13.32 24.13 10.86
N PRO A 131 12.33 23.89 11.74
CA PRO A 131 12.58 23.81 13.18
C PRO A 131 13.20 22.49 13.66
N PHE A 132 13.17 21.40 12.87
CA PHE A 132 13.49 20.08 13.37
C PHE A 132 14.63 19.40 12.61
N ASN A 133 15.42 18.59 13.30
CA ASN A 133 16.42 17.72 12.68
C ASN A 133 16.12 16.22 12.90
N ALA A 134 15.12 15.91 13.72
CA ALA A 134 14.60 14.56 13.90
C ALA A 134 13.06 14.60 13.96
N ALA A 135 12.40 13.61 13.38
CA ALA A 135 10.96 13.39 13.51
C ALA A 135 10.67 11.90 13.74
N ILE A 136 9.96 11.56 14.81
CA ILE A 136 9.54 10.17 15.11
C ILE A 136 8.02 10.12 15.22
N LEU A 137 7.37 9.28 14.41
CA LEU A 137 5.92 9.39 14.18
C LEU A 137 5.19 8.05 14.15
N ASN A 138 4.07 7.98 14.86
CA ASN A 138 3.00 7.02 14.63
C ASN A 138 1.71 7.79 14.32
N PRO A 139 1.55 8.30 13.08
CA PRO A 139 0.46 9.18 12.72
C PRO A 139 -0.89 8.45 12.67
N PRO A 140 -2.03 9.16 12.75
CA PRO A 140 -3.35 8.55 12.70
C PRO A 140 -3.71 7.97 11.32
N TYR A 141 -4.38 6.81 11.28
CA TYR A 141 -4.75 6.12 10.03
C TYR A 141 -6.22 6.37 9.67
N HIS A 142 -6.50 7.46 8.96
CA HIS A 142 -7.86 7.81 8.57
C HIS A 142 -7.94 8.34 7.13
N LYS A 143 -8.96 7.91 6.38
CA LYS A 143 -9.19 8.43 5.02
C LYS A 143 -9.68 9.87 5.07
N ILE A 144 -9.09 10.73 4.24
CA ILE A 144 -9.49 12.14 4.13
C ILE A 144 -10.64 12.24 3.15
N ASN A 145 -11.77 12.81 3.57
CA ASN A 145 -12.86 13.14 2.66
C ASN A 145 -12.43 14.28 1.72
N SER A 146 -12.72 14.18 0.42
CA SER A 146 -12.31 15.15 -0.59
C SER A 146 -12.82 16.58 -0.36
N ALA A 147 -13.96 16.74 0.33
CA ALA A 147 -14.55 18.04 0.67
C ALA A 147 -14.22 18.51 2.10
N SER A 148 -13.37 17.79 2.83
CA SER A 148 -13.05 18.12 4.22
C SER A 148 -12.15 19.36 4.34
N ARG A 149 -12.27 20.06 5.48
CA ARG A 149 -11.33 21.13 5.88
C ARG A 149 -9.87 20.64 5.82
N THR A 150 -9.61 19.44 6.32
CA THR A 150 -8.30 18.76 6.26
C THR A 150 -7.73 18.71 4.84
N ARG A 151 -8.55 18.37 3.83
CA ARG A 151 -8.10 18.33 2.43
C ARG A 151 -7.72 19.72 1.92
N LEU A 152 -8.51 20.75 2.23
CA LEU A 152 -8.24 22.12 1.82
C LEU A 152 -6.94 22.67 2.45
N LEU A 153 -6.75 22.39 3.74
CA LEU A 153 -5.56 22.79 4.49
C LEU A 153 -4.28 22.19 3.87
N LEU A 154 -4.25 20.87 3.67
CA LEU A 154 -3.10 20.20 3.04
C LEU A 154 -2.82 20.71 1.62
N ARG A 155 -3.87 20.93 0.82
CA ARG A 155 -3.74 21.50 -0.53
C ARG A 155 -3.13 22.90 -0.50
N SER A 156 -3.46 23.72 0.49
CA SER A 156 -2.84 25.05 0.67
C SER A 156 -1.32 24.99 0.94
N ALA A 157 -0.81 23.84 1.38
CA ALA A 157 0.61 23.55 1.55
C ALA A 157 1.25 22.79 0.37
N GLY A 158 0.53 22.64 -0.75
CA GLY A 158 0.96 21.86 -1.91
C GLY A 158 0.98 20.35 -1.68
N ILE A 159 0.21 19.85 -0.70
CA ILE A 159 0.16 18.42 -0.34
C ILE A 159 -1.15 17.82 -0.84
N GLU A 160 -1.04 16.89 -1.78
CA GLU A 160 -2.18 16.15 -2.33
C GLU A 160 -2.17 14.71 -1.82
N THR A 161 -3.09 14.36 -0.92
CA THR A 161 -3.18 12.99 -0.39
C THR A 161 -4.57 12.59 0.12
N SER A 162 -4.88 11.29 0.05
CA SER A 162 -6.16 10.69 0.46
C SER A 162 -6.19 10.14 1.89
N ASN A 163 -5.08 10.17 2.63
CA ASN A 163 -5.02 9.62 3.99
C ASN A 163 -4.27 10.56 4.96
N LEU A 164 -4.71 10.60 6.21
CA LEU A 164 -4.19 11.49 7.24
C LEU A 164 -2.72 11.23 7.53
N TYR A 165 -2.29 9.97 7.61
CA TYR A 165 -0.88 9.65 7.90
C TYR A 165 0.08 10.24 6.88
N THR A 166 -0.25 10.16 5.58
CA THR A 166 0.59 10.76 4.54
C THR A 166 0.60 12.30 4.61
N GLY A 167 -0.46 12.93 5.13
CA GLY A 167 -0.46 14.36 5.42
C GLY A 167 0.51 14.71 6.55
N PHE A 168 0.52 13.92 7.62
CA PHE A 168 1.45 14.06 8.74
C PHE A 168 2.91 13.90 8.28
N LEU A 169 3.20 12.83 7.51
CA LEU A 169 4.52 12.58 6.94
C LEU A 169 4.98 13.74 6.05
N ALA A 170 4.09 14.25 5.19
CA ALA A 170 4.42 15.33 4.27
C ALA A 170 4.75 16.63 5.00
N LEU A 171 3.95 17.01 6.00
CA LEU A 171 4.22 18.20 6.82
C LEU A 171 5.50 18.05 7.64
N ALA A 172 5.70 16.91 8.31
CA ALA A 172 6.92 16.65 9.06
C ALA A 172 8.16 16.69 8.17
N ALA A 173 8.10 16.14 6.95
CA ALA A 173 9.20 16.21 5.97
C ALA A 173 9.52 17.65 5.55
N LYS A 174 8.50 18.51 5.43
CA LYS A 174 8.71 19.95 5.16
C LYS A 174 9.34 20.67 6.35
N LEU A 175 8.98 20.30 7.59
CA LEU A 175 9.49 20.92 8.81
C LEU A 175 10.89 20.45 9.23
N LEU A 176 11.38 19.35 8.67
CA LEU A 176 12.77 18.90 8.84
C LEU A 176 13.76 19.83 8.12
N CYS A 177 14.93 20.06 8.72
CA CYS A 177 16.06 20.69 8.05
C CYS A 177 16.74 19.73 7.07
N ASP A 178 17.60 20.24 6.21
CA ASP A 178 18.44 19.40 5.36
C ASP A 178 19.25 18.43 6.21
N ARG A 179 19.32 17.17 5.74
CA ARG A 179 19.88 16.02 6.46
C ARG A 179 19.13 15.65 7.76
N GLY A 180 17.99 16.27 8.04
CA GLY A 180 17.10 15.85 9.12
C GLY A 180 16.54 14.45 8.86
N GLU A 181 16.37 13.68 9.93
CA GLU A 181 15.94 12.28 9.84
C GLU A 181 14.48 12.11 10.26
N MET A 182 13.79 11.18 9.64
CA MET A 182 12.45 10.76 9.99
C MET A 182 12.39 9.25 10.19
N ALA A 183 11.82 8.80 11.30
CA ALA A 183 11.35 7.42 11.46
C ALA A 183 9.84 7.43 11.66
N ALA A 184 9.09 6.69 10.84
CA ALA A 184 7.63 6.64 10.95
C ALA A 184 7.10 5.22 10.75
N ILE A 185 6.15 4.83 11.59
CA ILE A 185 5.35 3.63 11.37
C ILE A 185 4.09 4.00 10.62
N THR A 186 3.82 3.34 9.49
CA THR A 186 2.69 3.70 8.61
C THR A 186 2.15 2.48 7.89
N PRO A 187 0.91 2.53 7.38
CA PRO A 187 0.41 1.50 6.47
C PRO A 187 1.25 1.48 5.19
N ARG A 188 1.69 0.29 4.76
CA ARG A 188 2.41 0.03 3.49
C ARG A 188 1.65 0.54 2.27
N SER A 189 0.35 0.76 2.39
CA SER A 189 -0.54 1.17 1.30
C SER A 189 -0.04 2.35 0.46
N PHE A 190 0.75 3.29 0.99
CA PHE A 190 1.28 4.39 0.17
C PHE A 190 2.31 3.96 -0.86
N ALA A 191 3.00 2.83 -0.66
CA ALA A 191 3.99 2.27 -1.58
C ALA A 191 3.42 1.96 -2.97
N ASN A 192 2.09 1.79 -3.06
CA ASN A 192 1.32 1.61 -4.29
C ASN A 192 -0.01 2.39 -4.17
N GLY A 193 -0.96 2.20 -5.07
CA GLY A 193 -2.24 2.89 -5.13
C GLY A 193 -2.15 4.19 -5.94
N PRO A 194 -3.08 4.42 -6.88
CA PRO A 194 -3.11 5.64 -7.68
C PRO A 194 -3.34 6.89 -6.82
N TYR A 195 -4.12 6.77 -5.74
CA TYR A 195 -4.40 7.88 -4.82
C TYR A 195 -3.19 8.36 -4.02
N PHE A 196 -2.16 7.51 -3.88
CA PHE A 196 -0.92 7.85 -3.18
C PHE A 196 0.19 8.33 -4.12
N LYS A 197 0.00 8.28 -5.44
CA LYS A 197 1.01 8.73 -6.43
C LYS A 197 1.49 10.17 -6.19
N PRO A 198 0.61 11.18 -5.97
CA PRO A 198 1.08 12.53 -5.71
C PRO A 198 1.94 12.62 -4.43
N PHE A 199 1.52 11.93 -3.37
CA PHE A 199 2.29 11.86 -2.12
C PHE A 199 3.64 11.16 -2.32
N ARG A 200 3.69 10.02 -3.02
CA ARG A 200 4.95 9.31 -3.29
C ARG A 200 5.94 10.20 -4.02
N LYS A 201 5.51 10.87 -5.10
CA LYS A 201 6.35 11.82 -5.84
C LYS A 201 6.88 12.91 -4.92
N PHE A 202 5.99 13.57 -4.19
CA PHE A 202 6.37 14.62 -3.24
C PHE A 202 7.38 14.12 -2.18
N PHE A 203 7.10 12.99 -1.54
CA PHE A 203 7.90 12.46 -0.45
C PHE A 203 9.25 11.95 -0.94
N LEU A 204 9.29 11.22 -2.05
CA LEU A 204 10.52 10.68 -2.64
C LEU A 204 11.37 11.77 -3.31
N GLU A 205 10.81 12.91 -3.69
CA GLU A 205 11.61 14.05 -4.15
C GLU A 205 12.36 14.72 -2.97
N LEU A 206 11.66 14.92 -1.85
CA LEU A 206 12.16 15.62 -0.68
C LEU A 206 13.03 14.75 0.25
N MET A 207 12.67 13.48 0.37
CA MET A 207 13.25 12.54 1.31
C MET A 207 13.95 11.40 0.58
N SER A 208 15.02 10.90 1.17
CA SER A 208 15.76 9.73 0.69
C SER A 208 15.57 8.59 1.67
N LEU A 209 14.93 7.51 1.20
CA LEU A 209 14.77 6.28 1.97
C LEU A 209 16.14 5.74 2.38
N ARG A 210 16.23 5.22 3.62
CA ARG A 210 17.44 4.60 4.19
C ARG A 210 17.14 3.20 4.68
N ARG A 211 16.00 3.01 5.34
CA ARG A 211 15.56 1.71 5.83
C ARG A 211 14.05 1.54 5.68
N ILE A 212 13.61 0.33 5.35
CA ILE A 212 12.21 -0.09 5.44
C ILE A 212 12.17 -1.38 6.26
N HIS A 213 11.42 -1.39 7.35
CA HIS A 213 11.19 -2.56 8.17
C HIS A 213 9.78 -3.11 7.97
N LEU A 214 9.67 -4.43 7.75
CA LEU A 214 8.42 -5.15 7.65
C LEU A 214 8.18 -6.04 8.87
N PHE A 215 6.91 -6.33 9.14
CA PHE A 215 6.52 -7.31 10.15
C PHE A 215 6.06 -8.61 9.47
N ASP A 216 6.65 -9.74 9.86
CA ASP A 216 6.37 -11.06 9.29
C ASP A 216 4.92 -11.50 9.55
N CYS A 217 4.35 -11.09 10.69
CA CYS A 217 2.98 -11.40 11.09
C CYS A 217 2.15 -10.14 11.33
N ARG A 218 1.05 -10.00 10.59
CA ARG A 218 0.07 -8.89 10.71
C ARG A 218 -0.52 -8.76 12.12
N SER A 219 -0.67 -9.87 12.82
CA SER A 219 -1.28 -9.94 14.14
C SER A 219 -0.31 -9.75 15.31
N ALA A 220 1.00 -9.65 15.10
CA ALA A 220 1.94 -9.60 16.22
C ALA A 220 2.22 -8.17 16.69
N ALA A 221 2.45 -7.24 15.76
CA ALA A 221 2.79 -5.85 16.09
C ALA A 221 1.60 -5.02 16.62
N PHE A 222 0.36 -5.38 16.24
CA PHE A 222 -0.87 -4.68 16.62
C PHE A 222 -2.02 -5.65 16.97
N ALA A 223 -1.70 -6.78 17.62
CA ALA A 223 -2.62 -7.90 17.90
C ALA A 223 -4.00 -7.50 18.49
N GLN A 224 -4.03 -6.41 19.25
CA GLN A 224 -5.19 -5.95 19.99
C GLN A 224 -6.10 -5.02 19.18
N GLU A 225 -5.64 -4.57 18.02
CA GLU A 225 -6.30 -3.55 17.21
C GLU A 225 -6.66 -4.23 15.89
N SER A 226 -7.95 -4.35 15.59
CA SER A 226 -8.52 -5.08 14.44
C SER A 226 -8.22 -4.41 13.07
N VAL A 227 -6.96 -4.02 12.86
CA VAL A 227 -6.42 -3.30 11.73
C VAL A 227 -6.01 -4.31 10.66
N LEU A 228 -6.81 -4.39 9.59
CA LEU A 228 -6.55 -5.23 8.41
C LEU A 228 -5.41 -4.70 7.51
N GLN A 229 -4.58 -3.76 7.97
CA GLN A 229 -3.58 -3.07 7.18
C GLN A 229 -2.16 -3.53 7.55
N GLU A 230 -1.33 -3.79 6.55
CA GLU A 230 0.08 -4.11 6.72
C GLU A 230 0.86 -2.83 7.02
N ASN A 231 1.38 -2.70 8.24
CA ASN A 231 2.22 -1.57 8.64
C ASN A 231 3.70 -1.86 8.34
N ILE A 232 4.45 -0.81 8.03
CA ILE A 232 5.91 -0.79 7.87
C ILE A 232 6.49 0.33 8.71
N ILE A 233 7.74 0.19 9.14
CA ILE A 233 8.53 1.33 9.63
C ILE A 233 9.41 1.81 8.49
N LEU A 234 9.39 3.10 8.21
CA LEU A 234 10.31 3.75 7.28
C LEU A 234 11.29 4.63 8.05
N HIS A 235 12.55 4.61 7.64
CA HIS A 235 13.55 5.62 7.98
C HIS A 235 13.98 6.34 6.71
N ALA A 236 13.92 7.66 6.74
CA ALA A 236 14.25 8.51 5.61
C ALA A 236 14.99 9.76 6.07
N VAL A 237 15.86 10.29 5.20
CA VAL A 237 16.66 11.49 5.47
C VAL A 237 16.30 12.56 4.45
N LYS A 238 16.07 13.80 4.89
CA LYS A 238 15.80 14.92 3.99
C LYS A 238 17.04 15.22 3.16
N SER A 239 16.96 14.91 1.86
CA SER A 239 18.06 15.04 0.93
C SER A 239 17.57 14.82 -0.50
N HIS A 240 18.06 15.65 -1.42
CA HIS A 240 17.88 15.43 -2.86
C HIS A 240 18.78 14.31 -3.39
N VAL A 241 19.85 13.96 -2.66
CA VAL A 241 20.78 12.89 -3.04
C VAL A 241 20.26 11.54 -2.53
N LYS A 242 20.04 10.60 -3.47
CA LYS A 242 19.63 9.24 -3.16
C LYS A 242 20.85 8.39 -2.78
N PRO A 243 20.74 7.51 -1.77
CA PRO A 243 21.84 6.64 -1.39
C PRO A 243 22.03 5.57 -2.47
N ARG A 244 23.15 4.84 -2.42
CA ARG A 244 23.34 3.68 -3.30
C ARG A 244 22.41 2.53 -2.91
N THR A 245 22.25 2.30 -1.60
CA THR A 245 21.46 1.20 -1.06
C THR A 245 20.43 1.67 -0.03
N VAL A 246 19.39 0.85 0.14
CA VAL A 246 18.37 0.94 1.19
C VAL A 246 18.41 -0.38 1.95
N LEU A 247 18.39 -0.31 3.28
CA LEU A 247 18.30 -1.48 4.13
C LEU A 247 16.84 -1.94 4.23
N ILE A 248 16.55 -3.14 3.74
CA ILE A 248 15.28 -3.81 3.97
C ILE A 248 15.45 -4.75 5.14
N SER A 249 14.60 -4.65 6.15
CA SER A 249 14.62 -5.58 7.27
C SER A 249 13.26 -6.14 7.62
N SER A 250 13.20 -7.32 8.22
CA SER A 250 11.96 -7.91 8.71
C SER A 250 12.13 -8.59 10.06
N SER A 251 11.05 -8.60 10.85
CA SER A 251 10.99 -9.32 12.12
C SER A 251 9.57 -9.75 12.43
N SER A 252 9.41 -10.62 13.44
CA SER A 252 8.08 -10.99 13.95
C SER A 252 7.38 -9.85 14.70
N GLY A 253 8.08 -8.75 15.03
CA GLY A 253 7.56 -7.67 15.88
C GLY A 253 7.65 -7.95 17.38
N ASN A 254 8.09 -9.15 17.79
CA ASN A 254 8.33 -9.46 19.19
C ASN A 254 9.65 -8.82 19.68
N PRO A 255 9.73 -8.39 20.94
CA PRO A 255 10.99 -7.93 21.52
C PRO A 255 12.08 -8.99 21.39
N HIS A 256 13.29 -8.55 21.02
CA HIS A 256 14.48 -9.39 20.79
C HIS A 256 14.34 -10.46 19.69
N ALA A 257 13.30 -10.40 18.85
CA ALA A 257 13.21 -11.28 17.70
C ALA A 257 14.40 -11.05 16.75
N PRO A 258 14.93 -12.12 16.12
CA PRO A 258 15.97 -11.97 15.12
C PRO A 258 15.45 -11.10 13.97
N VAL A 259 16.22 -10.07 13.62
CA VAL A 259 15.94 -9.20 12.49
C VAL A 259 16.68 -9.75 11.29
N LYS A 260 15.96 -10.05 10.22
CA LYS A 260 16.55 -10.35 8.91
C LYS A 260 16.83 -9.02 8.22
N GLU A 261 18.00 -8.88 7.63
CA GLU A 261 18.42 -7.65 6.97
C GLU A 261 19.00 -7.94 5.59
N ARG A 262 18.76 -7.03 4.66
CA ARG A 262 19.28 -7.07 3.30
C ARG A 262 19.50 -5.66 2.79
N GLU A 263 20.66 -5.41 2.20
CA GLU A 263 20.85 -4.21 1.40
C GLU A 263 20.34 -4.41 -0.02
N CYS A 264 19.51 -3.48 -0.49
CA CYS A 264 19.00 -3.45 -1.85
C CYS A 264 19.47 -2.17 -2.53
N ALA A 265 19.72 -2.19 -3.84
CA ALA A 265 20.02 -0.96 -4.57
C ALA A 265 18.84 0.01 -4.49
N TYR A 266 19.09 1.32 -4.38
CA TYR A 266 18.02 2.29 -4.25
C TYR A 266 17.08 2.26 -5.47
N ASN A 267 17.64 2.13 -6.68
CA ASN A 267 16.88 2.06 -7.92
C ASN A 267 16.06 0.76 -8.04
N ASP A 268 16.43 -0.28 -7.29
CA ASP A 268 15.60 -1.46 -7.16
C ASP A 268 14.37 -1.14 -6.30
N ILE A 269 14.51 -0.38 -5.22
CA ILE A 269 13.37 -0.04 -4.35
C ILE A 269 12.48 1.04 -4.99
N VAL A 270 13.07 2.04 -5.64
CA VAL A 270 12.38 3.14 -6.30
C VAL A 270 13.01 3.34 -7.67
N SER A 271 12.33 2.88 -8.73
CA SER A 271 12.84 3.03 -10.09
C SER A 271 12.71 4.49 -10.55
N PRO A 272 13.78 5.10 -11.12
CA PRO A 272 13.69 6.43 -11.71
C PRO A 272 12.77 6.48 -12.94
N ASP A 273 12.62 5.35 -13.64
CA ASP A 273 11.85 5.25 -14.88
C ASP A 273 10.39 4.87 -14.65
N ASP A 274 10.00 4.56 -13.40
CA ASP A 274 8.60 4.24 -13.06
C ASP A 274 7.77 5.54 -12.93
N PRO A 275 6.83 5.82 -13.84
CA PRO A 275 5.99 7.02 -13.76
C PRO A 275 5.05 7.02 -12.54
N GLU A 276 4.74 5.86 -11.98
CA GLU A 276 3.94 5.68 -10.76
C GLU A 276 4.77 5.81 -9.48
N GLN A 277 6.10 5.74 -9.58
CA GLN A 277 7.03 5.80 -8.45
C GLN A 277 6.65 4.80 -7.35
N PHE A 278 6.33 3.55 -7.71
CA PHE A 278 6.06 2.50 -6.75
C PHE A 278 7.30 2.20 -5.92
N ILE A 279 7.07 1.83 -4.66
CA ILE A 279 8.12 1.40 -3.74
C ILE A 279 8.08 -0.12 -3.69
N HIS A 280 9.05 -0.74 -4.35
CA HIS A 280 9.21 -2.19 -4.41
C HIS A 280 9.96 -2.66 -3.16
N ILE A 281 9.32 -3.50 -2.36
CA ILE A 281 9.90 -4.02 -1.13
C ILE A 281 10.11 -5.52 -1.31
N THR A 282 11.36 -5.89 -1.56
CA THR A 282 11.84 -7.26 -1.79
C THR A 282 12.35 -7.84 -0.48
N THR A 283 11.75 -8.91 0.04
CA THR A 283 12.07 -9.46 1.38
C THR A 283 12.97 -10.69 1.37
N ASP A 284 13.18 -11.32 0.22
CA ASP A 284 13.95 -12.57 0.09
C ASP A 284 14.56 -12.71 -1.31
N ASP A 285 15.47 -13.68 -1.48
CA ASP A 285 16.17 -13.93 -2.75
C ASP A 285 15.24 -14.41 -3.86
N ALA A 286 14.23 -15.22 -3.54
CA ALA A 286 13.26 -15.68 -4.52
C ALA A 286 12.48 -14.52 -5.16
N GLN A 287 12.13 -13.50 -4.36
CA GLN A 287 11.54 -12.26 -4.87
C GLN A 287 12.51 -11.48 -5.75
N HIS A 288 13.80 -11.41 -5.38
CA HIS A 288 14.80 -10.75 -6.19
C HIS A 288 14.97 -11.44 -7.55
N GLU A 289 15.10 -12.77 -7.57
CA GLU A 289 15.20 -13.58 -8.78
C GLU A 289 13.96 -13.44 -9.69
N ALA A 290 12.76 -13.54 -9.12
CA ALA A 290 11.52 -13.36 -9.89
C ALA A 290 11.44 -11.98 -10.56
N ARG A 291 11.98 -10.95 -9.90
CA ARG A 291 12.05 -9.61 -10.49
C ARG A 291 13.07 -9.55 -11.62
N LEU A 292 14.25 -10.14 -11.46
CA LEU A 292 15.27 -10.18 -12.51
C LEU A 292 14.75 -10.91 -13.76
N LEU A 293 13.99 -11.99 -13.58
CA LEU A 293 13.33 -12.69 -14.68
C LEU A 293 12.32 -11.78 -15.38
N LEU A 294 11.44 -11.10 -14.65
CA LEU A 294 10.44 -10.22 -15.26
C LEU A 294 11.03 -8.93 -15.85
N SER A 295 12.20 -8.50 -15.41
CA SER A 295 12.85 -7.32 -16.00
C SER A 295 13.40 -7.59 -17.41
N THR A 296 13.46 -8.85 -17.87
CA THR A 296 13.76 -9.18 -19.27
C THR A 296 12.55 -9.00 -20.19
N LEU A 297 11.35 -8.87 -19.61
CA LEU A 297 10.14 -8.55 -20.36
C LEU A 297 10.07 -7.04 -20.57
N HIS A 298 9.77 -6.63 -21.80
CA HIS A 298 9.77 -5.22 -22.19
C HIS A 298 8.47 -4.77 -22.86
N THR A 299 7.53 -5.68 -23.11
CA THR A 299 6.30 -5.35 -23.82
C THR A 299 5.28 -4.74 -22.86
N SER A 300 4.83 -3.53 -23.16
CA SER A 300 3.73 -2.89 -22.46
C SER A 300 2.37 -3.45 -22.88
N LEU A 301 1.35 -3.26 -22.05
CA LEU A 301 -0.02 -3.69 -22.40
C LEU A 301 -0.54 -3.01 -23.68
N ASN A 302 -0.14 -1.75 -23.90
CA ASN A 302 -0.51 -1.00 -25.10
C ASN A 302 0.14 -1.57 -26.36
N GLU A 303 1.41 -2.01 -26.30
CA GLU A 303 2.09 -2.65 -27.44
C GLU A 303 1.47 -4.01 -27.80
N LEU A 304 0.83 -4.69 -26.85
CA LEU A 304 0.00 -5.87 -27.12
C LEU A 304 -1.33 -5.53 -27.83
N GLY A 305 -1.68 -4.23 -27.93
CA GLY A 305 -2.98 -3.75 -28.39
C GLY A 305 -4.10 -4.00 -27.38
N LEU A 306 -3.75 -4.11 -26.09
CA LEU A 306 -4.68 -4.44 -25.01
C LEU A 306 -4.86 -3.25 -24.06
N GLU A 307 -6.02 -3.22 -23.42
CA GLU A 307 -6.34 -2.35 -22.30
C GLU A 307 -6.93 -3.19 -21.16
N VAL A 308 -6.89 -2.66 -19.94
CA VAL A 308 -7.53 -3.27 -18.78
C VAL A 308 -8.41 -2.27 -18.04
N SER A 309 -9.65 -2.69 -17.80
CA SER A 309 -10.69 -1.90 -17.17
C SER A 309 -11.22 -2.61 -15.93
N THR A 310 -11.70 -1.85 -14.95
CA THR A 310 -12.46 -2.41 -13.82
C THR A 310 -13.90 -2.68 -14.27
N GLY A 311 -14.49 -3.78 -13.78
CA GLY A 311 -15.88 -4.15 -14.05
C GLY A 311 -16.82 -2.98 -13.80
N ARG A 312 -17.75 -2.77 -14.73
CA ARG A 312 -18.61 -1.57 -14.76
C ARG A 312 -19.76 -1.67 -13.76
N VAL A 313 -20.20 -2.88 -13.41
CA VAL A 313 -21.32 -3.09 -12.52
C VAL A 313 -20.87 -2.90 -11.07
N VAL A 314 -21.33 -1.83 -10.43
CA VAL A 314 -21.20 -1.61 -8.99
C VAL A 314 -22.48 -2.11 -8.33
N ASP A 315 -22.41 -3.28 -7.69
CA ASP A 315 -23.58 -4.05 -7.28
C ASP A 315 -24.60 -3.24 -6.45
N PHE A 316 -24.13 -2.47 -5.47
CA PHE A 316 -25.00 -1.71 -4.59
C PHE A 316 -25.65 -0.50 -5.28
N ARG A 317 -25.08 0.00 -6.39
CA ARG A 317 -25.66 1.08 -7.20
C ARG A 317 -26.65 0.55 -8.22
N ALA A 318 -26.43 -0.67 -8.71
CA ALA A 318 -27.27 -1.31 -9.72
C ALA A 318 -28.39 -2.19 -9.15
N ARG A 319 -28.57 -2.23 -7.81
CA ARG A 319 -29.50 -3.14 -7.10
C ARG A 319 -30.89 -3.29 -7.76
N PRO A 320 -31.57 -2.23 -8.23
CA PRO A 320 -32.90 -2.36 -8.83
C PRO A 320 -32.92 -3.25 -10.08
N PHE A 321 -31.78 -3.42 -10.74
CA PHE A 321 -31.65 -4.16 -12.00
C PHE A 321 -31.03 -5.55 -11.83
N LEU A 322 -30.63 -5.93 -10.61
CA LEU A 322 -29.95 -7.20 -10.35
C LEU A 322 -30.95 -8.32 -10.03
N LEU A 323 -30.75 -9.49 -10.62
CA LEU A 323 -31.65 -10.64 -10.49
C LEU A 323 -30.94 -11.86 -9.91
N LEU A 324 -31.62 -12.56 -8.99
CA LEU A 324 -31.15 -13.84 -8.42
C LEU A 324 -31.28 -15.02 -9.39
N GLN A 325 -32.10 -14.90 -10.43
CA GLN A 325 -32.29 -15.91 -11.46
C GLN A 325 -32.27 -15.23 -12.84
N PRO A 326 -31.73 -15.89 -13.87
CA PRO A 326 -31.76 -15.34 -15.22
C PRO A 326 -33.19 -15.29 -15.74
N THR A 327 -33.49 -14.23 -16.50
CA THR A 327 -34.75 -14.06 -17.25
C THR A 327 -34.41 -13.81 -18.72
N ARG A 328 -35.43 -13.77 -19.59
CA ARG A 328 -35.25 -13.53 -21.03
C ARG A 328 -34.60 -12.17 -21.32
N ASP A 329 -34.92 -11.16 -20.52
CA ASP A 329 -34.47 -9.77 -20.71
C ASP A 329 -33.28 -9.41 -19.82
N ALA A 330 -32.53 -10.42 -19.37
CA ALA A 330 -31.37 -10.25 -18.51
C ALA A 330 -30.15 -10.94 -19.07
N VAL A 331 -28.98 -10.38 -18.77
CA VAL A 331 -27.69 -10.89 -19.18
C VAL A 331 -26.89 -11.38 -17.97
N PRO A 332 -25.89 -12.25 -18.19
CA PRO A 332 -25.05 -12.76 -17.12
C PRO A 332 -24.35 -11.63 -16.36
N LEU A 333 -24.34 -11.74 -15.03
CA LEU A 333 -23.53 -10.93 -14.14
C LEU A 333 -22.42 -11.79 -13.52
N ILE A 334 -21.17 -11.45 -13.83
CA ILE A 334 -20.01 -12.26 -13.45
C ILE A 334 -19.33 -11.65 -12.22
N TYR A 335 -19.11 -12.49 -11.21
CA TYR A 335 -18.39 -12.19 -9.98
C TYR A 335 -17.09 -12.99 -9.87
N PRO A 336 -16.16 -12.60 -8.96
CA PRO A 336 -14.99 -13.41 -8.64
C PRO A 336 -15.29 -14.87 -8.25
N GLY A 337 -16.48 -15.13 -7.68
CA GLY A 337 -16.90 -16.48 -7.30
C GLY A 337 -17.15 -17.41 -8.49
N ASN A 338 -17.39 -16.87 -9.68
CA ASN A 338 -17.63 -17.63 -10.91
C ASN A 338 -16.36 -18.22 -11.53
N PHE A 339 -15.18 -17.84 -11.04
CA PHE A 339 -13.91 -18.37 -11.55
C PHE A 339 -13.80 -19.87 -11.23
N ASN A 340 -13.50 -20.70 -12.24
CA ASN A 340 -13.39 -22.14 -12.09
C ASN A 340 -12.50 -22.76 -13.18
N GLY A 341 -11.36 -23.32 -12.79
CA GLY A 341 -10.52 -24.11 -13.71
C GLY A 341 -10.03 -23.32 -14.93
N GLY A 342 -9.69 -22.05 -14.75
CA GLY A 342 -9.21 -21.16 -15.82
C GLY A 342 -10.31 -20.47 -16.65
N TYR A 343 -11.58 -20.87 -16.47
CA TYR A 343 -12.72 -20.29 -17.18
C TYR A 343 -13.79 -19.75 -16.21
N VAL A 344 -14.67 -18.91 -16.72
CA VAL A 344 -15.88 -18.50 -16.00
C VAL A 344 -16.92 -19.63 -16.06
N MET A 345 -17.45 -20.01 -14.90
CA MET A 345 -18.63 -20.87 -14.77
C MET A 345 -19.82 -20.03 -14.30
N TRP A 346 -20.84 -19.96 -15.14
CA TRP A 346 -22.06 -19.23 -14.86
C TRP A 346 -23.27 -19.97 -15.45
N PRO A 347 -24.36 -20.19 -14.67
CA PRO A 347 -24.45 -19.93 -13.24
C PRO A 347 -23.58 -20.91 -12.43
N LYS A 348 -23.22 -20.53 -11.20
CA LYS A 348 -22.51 -21.40 -10.25
C LYS A 348 -23.38 -21.62 -9.03
N LEU A 349 -23.91 -22.84 -8.89
CA LEU A 349 -24.85 -23.22 -7.83
C LEU A 349 -24.10 -23.84 -6.63
N PRO A 350 -24.61 -23.65 -5.40
CA PRO A 350 -25.66 -22.70 -5.00
C PRO A 350 -25.12 -21.27 -4.94
N HIS A 351 -25.95 -20.28 -5.27
CA HIS A 351 -25.61 -18.85 -5.17
C HIS A 351 -26.55 -18.09 -4.24
N ARG A 352 -26.01 -17.06 -3.58
CA ARG A 352 -26.78 -16.11 -2.73
C ARG A 352 -26.77 -14.68 -3.29
N LYS A 353 -25.80 -14.36 -4.15
CA LYS A 353 -25.71 -13.07 -4.82
C LYS A 353 -26.58 -13.09 -6.09
N PRO A 354 -27.04 -11.92 -6.57
CA PRO A 354 -27.57 -11.82 -7.92
C PRO A 354 -26.61 -12.42 -8.94
N ILE A 355 -27.15 -13.06 -9.98
CA ILE A 355 -26.36 -13.68 -11.05
C ILE A 355 -26.69 -13.12 -12.42
N ALA A 356 -27.71 -12.28 -12.54
CA ALA A 356 -28.04 -11.60 -13.79
C ALA A 356 -28.32 -10.12 -13.55
N ILE A 357 -28.24 -9.34 -14.61
CA ILE A 357 -28.60 -7.91 -14.65
C ILE A 357 -29.52 -7.68 -15.84
N LEU A 358 -30.59 -6.91 -15.66
CA LEU A 358 -31.51 -6.54 -16.75
C LEU A 358 -30.75 -5.84 -17.88
N ASP A 359 -31.05 -6.19 -19.13
CA ASP A 359 -30.59 -5.48 -20.33
C ASP A 359 -31.63 -4.41 -20.68
N ALA A 360 -31.53 -3.27 -19.99
CA ALA A 360 -32.44 -2.13 -20.09
C ALA A 360 -31.66 -0.86 -20.46
N GLU A 361 -32.36 0.22 -20.81
CA GLU A 361 -31.75 1.49 -21.19
C GLU A 361 -30.79 2.02 -20.10
N GLU A 362 -31.18 1.90 -18.83
CA GLU A 362 -30.44 2.38 -17.67
C GLU A 362 -29.19 1.57 -17.35
N THR A 363 -29.10 0.32 -17.86
CA THR A 363 -27.96 -0.57 -17.61
C THR A 363 -27.02 -0.68 -18.81
N GLN A 364 -27.37 -0.12 -19.97
CA GLN A 364 -26.59 -0.25 -21.22
C GLN A 364 -25.10 0.05 -21.03
N GLU A 365 -24.77 1.13 -20.32
CA GLU A 365 -23.38 1.54 -20.10
C GLU A 365 -22.58 0.56 -19.22
N LEU A 366 -23.28 -0.23 -18.39
CA LEU A 366 -22.71 -1.24 -17.51
C LEU A 366 -22.41 -2.55 -18.23
N LEU A 367 -23.03 -2.76 -19.39
CA LEU A 367 -22.92 -3.99 -20.17
C LEU A 367 -21.86 -3.85 -21.26
N ILE A 368 -21.24 -4.97 -21.61
CA ILE A 368 -20.33 -5.06 -22.75
C ILE A 368 -20.75 -6.19 -23.69
N PRO A 369 -20.40 -6.13 -24.98
CA PRO A 369 -20.68 -7.22 -25.92
C PRO A 369 -20.03 -8.53 -25.46
N ALA A 370 -20.72 -9.65 -25.66
CA ALA A 370 -20.13 -10.96 -25.41
C ALA A 370 -19.02 -11.23 -26.42
N ALA A 371 -17.81 -11.46 -25.91
CA ALA A 371 -16.61 -11.79 -26.67
C ALA A 371 -15.63 -12.49 -25.73
N VAL A 372 -14.48 -12.96 -26.22
CA VAL A 372 -13.46 -13.56 -25.34
C VAL A 372 -12.78 -12.47 -24.52
N TYR A 373 -12.77 -12.58 -23.19
CA TYR A 373 -12.09 -11.65 -22.28
C TYR A 373 -11.25 -12.41 -21.27
N VAL A 374 -10.11 -11.84 -20.87
CA VAL A 374 -9.39 -12.30 -19.67
C VAL A 374 -9.84 -11.46 -18.49
N LEU A 375 -10.33 -12.10 -17.44
CA LEU A 375 -10.78 -11.49 -16.21
C LEU A 375 -9.74 -11.74 -15.12
N ALA A 376 -9.46 -10.73 -14.29
CA ALA A 376 -8.62 -10.87 -13.10
C ALA A 376 -9.40 -10.42 -11.85
N LYS A 377 -9.25 -11.14 -10.74
CA LYS A 377 -9.83 -10.68 -9.47
C LYS A 377 -9.17 -9.36 -9.05
N ARG A 378 -9.98 -8.36 -8.71
CA ARG A 378 -9.52 -7.07 -8.18
C ARG A 378 -9.28 -7.11 -6.67
N PHE A 379 -9.87 -8.06 -5.96
CA PHE A 379 -9.70 -8.20 -4.52
C PHE A 379 -9.18 -9.59 -4.20
N THR A 380 -7.99 -9.61 -3.60
CA THR A 380 -7.35 -10.79 -3.04
C THR A 380 -6.71 -10.39 -1.71
N SER A 381 -6.46 -11.29 -0.77
CA SER A 381 -5.63 -11.00 0.41
C SER A 381 -4.17 -11.44 0.19
N LYS A 382 -3.23 -11.03 1.06
CA LYS A 382 -1.82 -11.47 0.94
C LYS A 382 -1.66 -12.93 1.33
N GLU A 383 -2.50 -13.39 2.24
CA GLU A 383 -2.60 -14.77 2.74
C GLU A 383 -3.21 -15.71 1.71
N GLU A 384 -3.91 -15.18 0.70
CA GLU A 384 -4.32 -15.99 -0.42
C GLU A 384 -3.09 -16.56 -1.14
N ARG A 385 -3.24 -17.81 -1.58
CA ARG A 385 -2.21 -18.56 -2.33
C ARG A 385 -1.68 -17.76 -3.52
N ARG A 386 -2.51 -16.90 -4.12
CA ARG A 386 -2.13 -15.98 -5.19
C ARG A 386 -2.76 -14.60 -5.00
N ARG A 387 -1.99 -13.55 -5.31
CA ARG A 387 -2.46 -12.17 -5.50
C ARG A 387 -3.21 -12.03 -6.81
N ILE A 388 -2.64 -12.53 -7.91
CA ILE A 388 -3.27 -12.46 -9.23
C ILE A 388 -3.96 -13.79 -9.50
N VAL A 389 -5.26 -13.72 -9.76
CA VAL A 389 -6.06 -14.87 -10.19
C VAL A 389 -6.81 -14.44 -11.44
N ALA A 390 -6.48 -15.06 -12.57
CA ALA A 390 -7.09 -14.77 -13.86
C ALA A 390 -7.93 -15.95 -14.39
N CYS A 391 -8.98 -15.66 -15.14
CA CYS A 391 -9.85 -16.62 -15.82
C CYS A 391 -10.34 -16.05 -17.15
N ILE A 392 -10.73 -16.93 -18.07
CA ILE A 392 -11.26 -16.56 -19.37
C ILE A 392 -12.78 -16.55 -19.33
N TYR A 393 -13.39 -15.44 -19.75
CA TYR A 393 -14.78 -15.43 -20.18
C TYR A 393 -14.83 -15.81 -21.65
N ASP A 394 -15.54 -16.90 -21.93
CA ASP A 394 -15.70 -17.48 -23.27
C ASP A 394 -17.18 -17.44 -23.65
N PRO A 395 -17.57 -16.66 -24.68
CA PRO A 395 -18.97 -16.51 -25.07
C PRO A 395 -19.57 -17.81 -25.62
N THR A 396 -18.74 -18.78 -26.03
CA THR A 396 -19.24 -20.10 -26.47
C THR A 396 -19.70 -20.97 -25.30
N ARG A 397 -19.26 -20.67 -24.07
CA ARG A 397 -19.65 -21.38 -22.84
C ARG A 397 -20.83 -20.73 -22.12
N ILE A 398 -21.08 -19.44 -22.40
CA ILE A 398 -22.13 -18.65 -21.76
C ILE A 398 -22.94 -17.96 -22.86
N ALA A 399 -24.08 -18.56 -23.22
CA ALA A 399 -24.94 -18.07 -24.29
C ALA A 399 -25.66 -16.76 -23.88
N ALA A 400 -25.06 -15.63 -24.19
CA ALA A 400 -25.66 -14.30 -24.06
C ALA A 400 -25.04 -13.33 -25.06
N ALA A 401 -25.80 -12.34 -25.54
CA ALA A 401 -25.28 -11.32 -26.47
C ALA A 401 -24.38 -10.29 -25.77
N ARG A 402 -24.55 -10.13 -24.46
CA ARG A 402 -23.86 -9.17 -23.61
C ARG A 402 -23.59 -9.77 -22.25
N VAL A 403 -22.74 -9.09 -21.48
CA VAL A 403 -22.37 -9.49 -20.12
C VAL A 403 -22.10 -8.28 -19.24
N GLY A 404 -22.47 -8.39 -17.96
CA GLY A 404 -22.06 -7.48 -16.91
C GLY A 404 -20.87 -8.04 -16.14
N PHE A 405 -19.77 -7.30 -16.05
CA PHE A 405 -18.66 -7.62 -15.16
C PHE A 405 -18.74 -6.77 -13.91
N GLU A 406 -18.72 -7.42 -12.75
CA GLU A 406 -18.81 -6.75 -11.46
C GLU A 406 -17.48 -6.09 -11.05
N ASN A 407 -17.55 -4.99 -10.30
CA ASN A 407 -16.42 -4.10 -10.02
C ASN A 407 -15.32 -4.68 -9.10
N HIS A 408 -15.48 -5.89 -8.58
CA HIS A 408 -14.42 -6.69 -7.95
C HIS A 408 -13.62 -7.50 -8.99
N LEU A 409 -13.87 -7.30 -10.29
CA LEU A 409 -13.08 -7.84 -11.40
C LEU A 409 -12.40 -6.70 -12.18
N ASN A 410 -11.25 -7.02 -12.76
CA ASN A 410 -10.71 -6.31 -13.92
C ASN A 410 -10.89 -7.20 -15.16
N TYR A 411 -11.01 -6.61 -16.34
CA TYR A 411 -11.12 -7.32 -17.61
C TYR A 411 -10.21 -6.70 -18.66
N PHE A 412 -9.51 -7.56 -19.40
CA PHE A 412 -8.63 -7.18 -20.50
C PHE A 412 -9.42 -7.18 -21.82
N HIS A 413 -9.22 -6.17 -22.65
CA HIS A 413 -9.99 -5.96 -23.88
C HIS A 413 -9.19 -5.19 -24.94
N VAL A 414 -9.64 -5.25 -26.19
CA VAL A 414 -9.14 -4.42 -27.31
C VAL A 414 -10.14 -3.29 -27.55
N HIS A 415 -9.95 -2.14 -26.90
CA HIS A 415 -10.88 -0.99 -26.98
C HIS A 415 -12.37 -1.38 -26.80
N GLY A 416 -12.68 -2.16 -25.76
CA GLY A 416 -14.03 -2.66 -25.48
C GLY A 416 -14.45 -3.91 -26.28
N ARG A 417 -13.60 -4.44 -27.17
CA ARG A 417 -13.81 -5.70 -27.90
C ARG A 417 -13.03 -6.85 -27.27
N GLY A 418 -13.39 -8.08 -27.63
CA GLY A 418 -12.70 -9.29 -27.15
C GLY A 418 -11.33 -9.53 -27.78
N LEU A 419 -10.65 -10.54 -27.25
CA LEU A 419 -9.34 -11.04 -27.68
C LEU A 419 -9.50 -12.26 -28.60
N SER A 420 -8.42 -12.67 -29.29
CA SER A 420 -8.33 -14.03 -29.82
C SER A 420 -8.20 -15.03 -28.67
N MET A 421 -8.65 -16.28 -28.88
CA MET A 421 -8.58 -17.31 -27.83
C MET A 421 -7.13 -17.61 -27.43
N ASP A 422 -6.20 -17.73 -28.39
CA ASP A 422 -4.79 -17.98 -28.10
C ASP A 422 -4.18 -16.87 -27.24
N LEU A 423 -4.42 -15.60 -27.61
CA LEU A 423 -3.93 -14.48 -26.81
C LEU A 423 -4.54 -14.46 -25.41
N ALA A 424 -5.85 -14.77 -25.29
CA ALA A 424 -6.52 -14.84 -23.99
C ALA A 424 -5.96 -15.96 -23.10
N CYS A 425 -5.73 -17.16 -23.66
CA CYS A 425 -5.11 -18.29 -22.96
C CYS A 425 -3.69 -17.97 -22.51
N GLY A 426 -2.86 -17.43 -23.38
CA GLY A 426 -1.49 -17.03 -23.05
C GLY A 426 -1.42 -15.97 -21.96
N LEU A 427 -2.25 -14.92 -22.09
CA LEU A 427 -2.33 -13.85 -21.10
C LEU A 427 -2.82 -14.37 -19.74
N ALA A 428 -3.87 -15.18 -19.72
CA ALA A 428 -4.37 -15.78 -18.48
C ALA A 428 -3.35 -16.75 -17.85
N ALA A 429 -2.55 -17.44 -18.65
CA ALA A 429 -1.43 -18.25 -18.18
C ALA A 429 -0.34 -17.42 -17.52
N PHE A 430 0.16 -16.40 -18.22
CA PHE A 430 1.17 -15.49 -17.67
C PHE A 430 0.68 -14.83 -16.36
N LEU A 431 -0.56 -14.35 -16.34
CA LEU A 431 -1.18 -13.72 -15.17
C LEU A 431 -1.31 -14.67 -13.97
N ASN A 432 -1.43 -15.98 -14.19
CA ASN A 432 -1.51 -16.99 -13.14
C ASN A 432 -0.15 -17.63 -12.80
N SER A 433 0.95 -17.18 -13.41
CA SER A 433 2.30 -17.73 -13.16
C SER A 433 2.80 -17.38 -11.76
N THR A 434 3.57 -18.29 -11.16
CA THR A 434 4.17 -18.07 -9.83
C THR A 434 5.18 -16.92 -9.86
N VAL A 435 5.98 -16.80 -10.93
CA VAL A 435 6.97 -15.71 -11.08
C VAL A 435 6.32 -14.33 -11.05
N LEU A 436 5.20 -14.14 -11.76
CA LEU A 436 4.46 -12.88 -11.72
C LEU A 436 3.84 -12.63 -10.34
N ASP A 437 3.26 -13.66 -9.72
CA ASP A 437 2.66 -13.53 -8.39
C ASP A 437 3.67 -13.07 -7.34
N VAL A 438 4.87 -13.67 -7.35
CA VAL A 438 5.99 -13.33 -6.46
C VAL A 438 6.45 -11.88 -6.68
N CYS A 439 6.57 -11.44 -7.93
CA CYS A 439 6.94 -10.05 -8.23
C CYS A 439 5.84 -9.05 -7.83
N PHE A 440 4.58 -9.36 -8.11
CA PHE A 440 3.45 -8.49 -7.81
C PHE A 440 3.34 -8.18 -6.30
N ARG A 441 3.68 -9.15 -5.44
CA ARG A 441 3.72 -8.99 -3.97
C ARG A 441 4.74 -7.97 -3.47
N GLN A 442 5.75 -7.61 -4.27
CA GLN A 442 6.82 -6.70 -3.85
C GLN A 442 6.32 -5.26 -3.73
N PHE A 443 5.39 -4.83 -4.59
CA PHE A 443 4.85 -3.47 -4.54
C PHE A 443 3.38 -3.43 -4.12
N ASN A 444 2.63 -4.53 -4.25
CA ASN A 444 1.23 -4.58 -3.86
C ASN A 444 1.03 -4.91 -2.36
N GLY A 445 1.10 -3.88 -1.51
CA GLY A 445 0.92 -3.98 -0.05
C GLY A 445 -0.52 -3.87 0.45
N HIS A 446 -1.52 -3.92 -0.43
CA HIS A 446 -2.94 -3.78 -0.09
C HIS A 446 -3.79 -4.90 -0.70
N THR A 447 -5.06 -5.03 -0.29
CA THR A 447 -5.94 -6.11 -0.76
C THR A 447 -6.41 -5.97 -2.21
N GLN A 448 -6.17 -4.83 -2.86
CA GLN A 448 -6.60 -4.61 -4.24
C GLN A 448 -5.52 -5.00 -5.27
N VAL A 449 -5.95 -5.51 -6.42
CA VAL A 449 -5.19 -5.63 -7.66
C VAL A 449 -5.79 -4.59 -8.60
N ASN A 450 -5.20 -3.39 -8.65
CA ASN A 450 -5.77 -2.29 -9.42
C ASN A 450 -5.51 -2.48 -10.91
N ALA A 451 -6.40 -1.95 -11.76
CA ALA A 451 -6.14 -1.88 -13.19
C ALA A 451 -4.84 -1.11 -13.51
N THR A 452 -4.48 -0.11 -12.70
CA THR A 452 -3.18 0.58 -12.82
C THR A 452 -1.99 -0.33 -12.50
N ASP A 453 -2.12 -1.26 -11.56
CA ASP A 453 -1.05 -2.22 -11.28
C ASP A 453 -0.81 -3.09 -12.52
N LEU A 454 -1.89 -3.61 -13.10
CA LEU A 454 -1.84 -4.45 -14.30
C LEU A 454 -1.31 -3.68 -15.52
N ARG A 455 -1.72 -2.42 -15.72
CA ARG A 455 -1.24 -1.58 -16.83
C ARG A 455 0.26 -1.33 -16.80
N ASN A 456 0.87 -1.28 -15.62
CA ASN A 456 2.30 -1.00 -15.45
C ASN A 456 3.16 -2.27 -15.37
N LEU A 457 2.58 -3.45 -15.62
CA LEU A 457 3.37 -4.66 -15.78
C LEU A 457 4.03 -4.67 -17.16
N ASN A 458 5.22 -5.27 -17.23
CA ASN A 458 5.77 -5.75 -18.49
C ASN A 458 5.26 -7.16 -18.76
N TYR A 459 4.99 -7.42 -20.03
CA TYR A 459 4.41 -8.64 -20.53
C TYR A 459 5.35 -9.31 -21.53
N PRO A 460 5.20 -10.64 -21.73
CA PRO A 460 5.72 -11.29 -22.92
C PRO A 460 5.16 -10.65 -24.18
N SER A 461 5.90 -10.75 -25.28
CA SER A 461 5.44 -10.29 -26.58
C SER A 461 4.14 -11.00 -26.98
N ARG A 462 3.40 -10.38 -27.91
CA ARG A 462 2.15 -10.97 -28.42
C ARG A 462 2.36 -12.38 -28.97
N THR A 463 3.45 -12.58 -29.72
CA THR A 463 3.78 -13.88 -30.32
C THR A 463 4.06 -14.94 -29.25
N GLU A 464 4.77 -14.59 -28.17
CA GLU A 464 5.01 -15.51 -27.05
C GLU A 464 3.71 -15.86 -26.32
N LEU A 465 2.85 -14.87 -26.07
CA LEU A 465 1.53 -15.11 -25.45
C LEU A 465 0.66 -16.01 -26.33
N GLU A 466 0.56 -15.75 -27.63
CA GLU A 466 -0.22 -16.60 -28.55
C GLU A 466 0.35 -18.03 -28.62
N LYS A 467 1.69 -18.18 -28.63
CA LYS A 467 2.36 -19.49 -28.57
C LYS A 467 2.04 -20.24 -27.27
N LEU A 468 2.09 -19.55 -26.13
CA LEU A 468 1.69 -20.12 -24.83
C LEU A 468 0.22 -20.56 -24.84
N GLY A 469 -0.65 -19.71 -25.36
CA GLY A 469 -2.09 -19.99 -25.45
C GLY A 469 -2.40 -21.24 -26.27
N HIS A 470 -1.72 -21.38 -27.42
CA HIS A 470 -1.87 -22.55 -28.29
C HIS A 470 -1.52 -23.87 -27.58
N GLN A 471 -0.54 -23.86 -26.66
CA GLN A 471 -0.11 -25.06 -25.92
C GLN A 471 -1.05 -25.45 -24.77
N ILE A 472 -1.86 -24.53 -24.24
CA ILE A 472 -2.78 -24.79 -23.12
C ILE A 472 -4.04 -25.55 -23.58
N GLY A 473 -4.53 -25.28 -24.79
CA GLY A 473 -5.75 -25.88 -25.31
C GLY A 473 -7.01 -25.55 -24.50
N ALA A 474 -7.98 -26.46 -24.47
CA ALA A 474 -9.32 -26.20 -23.91
C ALA A 474 -9.41 -26.25 -22.37
N THR A 475 -8.38 -26.79 -21.71
CA THR A 475 -8.33 -27.02 -20.26
C THR A 475 -7.06 -26.41 -19.70
N PHE A 476 -7.19 -25.55 -18.69
CA PHE A 476 -6.02 -24.96 -18.05
C PHE A 476 -5.17 -26.01 -17.33
N PRO A 477 -3.82 -25.98 -17.48
CA PRO A 477 -2.92 -26.93 -16.83
C PRO A 477 -2.91 -26.75 -15.31
N SER A 478 -2.31 -27.72 -14.61
CA SER A 478 -1.98 -27.57 -13.19
C SER A 478 -0.97 -26.43 -13.00
N GLN A 479 -0.82 -25.93 -11.76
CA GLN A 479 0.13 -24.83 -11.51
C GLN A 479 1.57 -25.20 -11.88
N GLU A 480 1.99 -26.42 -11.53
CA GLU A 480 3.35 -26.89 -11.80
C GLU A 480 3.61 -26.98 -13.32
N GLN A 481 2.65 -27.50 -14.06
CA GLN A 481 2.70 -27.55 -15.53
C GLN A 481 2.71 -26.15 -16.15
N LEU A 482 1.91 -25.23 -15.60
CA LEU A 482 1.88 -23.84 -16.05
C LEU A 482 3.22 -23.15 -15.82
N ASP A 483 3.80 -23.27 -14.62
CA ASP A 483 5.06 -22.63 -14.28
C ASP A 483 6.22 -23.23 -15.10
N HIS A 484 6.22 -24.54 -15.35
CA HIS A 484 7.19 -25.18 -16.25
C HIS A 484 7.07 -24.65 -17.69
N LEU A 485 5.84 -24.52 -18.19
CA LEU A 485 5.58 -23.98 -19.52
C LEU A 485 6.06 -22.51 -19.64
N ILE A 486 5.74 -21.69 -18.65
CA ILE A 486 6.19 -20.29 -18.55
C ILE A 486 7.71 -20.21 -18.53
N GLN A 487 8.39 -21.01 -17.69
CA GLN A 487 9.85 -21.02 -17.61
C GLN A 487 10.48 -21.40 -18.95
N LYS A 488 9.96 -22.46 -19.59
CA LYS A 488 10.47 -22.98 -20.86
C LYS A 488 10.33 -21.97 -21.99
N GLU A 489 9.16 -21.34 -22.12
CA GLU A 489 8.83 -20.52 -23.29
C GLU A 489 9.27 -19.06 -23.15
N LEU A 490 9.43 -18.54 -21.92
CA LEU A 490 9.73 -17.12 -21.69
C LEU A 490 11.14 -16.84 -21.16
N PHE A 491 11.76 -17.79 -20.45
CA PHE A 491 12.99 -17.51 -19.69
C PHE A 491 14.15 -18.46 -19.98
N ASN A 492 13.89 -19.60 -20.62
CA ASN A 492 14.91 -20.59 -21.03
C ASN A 492 15.14 -20.63 -22.55
N GLY A 493 14.73 -19.57 -23.26
CA GLY A 493 14.81 -19.44 -24.72
C GLY A 493 16.06 -18.75 -25.21
#